data_AF-A0A0F3M5Z8-F1
#
_entry.id   AF-A0A0F3M5Z8-F1
#
_cell.length_a   1.000
_cell.length_b   1.000
_cell.length_c   1.000
_cell.angle_alpha   90.00
_cell.angle_beta   90.00
_cell.angle_gamma   90.00
#
_symmetry.space_group_name_H-M   'P 1'
#
loop_
_entity.id
_entity.type
_entity.pdbx_description
1 polymer ?
#
loop_
_entity_poly.entity_id
_entity_poly.type
_entity_poly.pdbx_seq_one_letter_code
_entity_poly.pdbx_strand_id
1 'polypeptide(L)'
;MLACGADINSLDYFGDTPLTAAVSAHHQNEAIIKSLVAYTVKLESYNIHISSEGFIKNKACIDESPTLTEIKQKCLQEIQEMKSFKIVSNLSFFEVFIQNRNINMLARYANNPNIVKCKNRFLMYSSCIEKSIEEGKSRAKLLQGAAESMDEIFESNQDAFQKSQTSWSHLPPEVRFMILENLDNDDLTKIQRTDVAEAGEAGAEVEAEVKGAYAIYDGE
;
A
#
# COMPACT_ATOMS: atom_id res chain seq x y z
N MET A 1 8.36 11.56 -6.31
CA MET A 1 9.76 11.15 -6.05
C MET A 1 9.91 10.34 -4.78
N LEU A 2 9.69 10.88 -3.57
CA LEU A 2 9.86 10.11 -2.32
C LEU A 2 9.00 8.84 -2.24
N ALA A 3 7.80 8.86 -2.83
CA ALA A 3 6.90 7.72 -2.90
C ALA A 3 7.33 6.60 -3.87
N CYS A 4 8.32 6.85 -4.74
CA CYS A 4 8.79 5.93 -5.78
C CYS A 4 10.15 5.30 -5.45
N GLY A 5 10.59 5.33 -4.19
CA GLY A 5 11.87 4.76 -3.77
C GLY A 5 13.10 5.59 -4.15
N ALA A 6 12.92 6.89 -4.42
CA ALA A 6 14.05 7.78 -4.69
C ALA A 6 15.02 7.80 -3.49
N ASP A 7 16.31 7.61 -3.76
CA ASP A 7 17.36 7.71 -2.75
C ASP A 7 17.65 9.18 -2.44
N ILE A 8 17.20 9.62 -1.26
CA ILE A 8 17.38 11.00 -0.79
C ILE A 8 18.82 11.33 -0.37
N ASN A 9 19.69 10.30 -0.29
CA ASN A 9 21.10 10.44 0.03
C ASN A 9 21.98 10.36 -1.22
N SER A 10 21.38 10.27 -2.42
CA SER A 10 22.13 10.36 -3.66
C SER A 10 22.76 11.74 -3.81
N LEU A 11 23.95 11.76 -4.39
CA LEU A 11 24.71 12.97 -4.67
C LEU A 11 24.62 13.29 -6.17
N ASP A 12 24.49 14.57 -6.49
CA ASP A 12 24.62 15.03 -7.88
C ASP A 12 26.10 15.19 -8.29
N TYR A 13 26.34 15.74 -9.49
CA TYR A 13 27.69 15.96 -10.02
C TYR A 13 28.53 16.94 -9.18
N PHE A 14 27.88 17.85 -8.44
CA PHE A 14 28.52 18.81 -7.55
C PHE A 14 28.68 18.26 -6.12
N GLY A 15 28.19 17.05 -5.87
CA GLY A 15 28.20 16.42 -4.56
C GLY A 15 27.06 16.93 -3.67
N ASP A 16 26.03 17.56 -4.21
CA ASP A 16 24.86 17.99 -3.45
C ASP A 16 23.83 16.88 -3.32
N THR A 17 23.23 16.79 -2.14
CA THR A 17 22.04 15.97 -1.94
C THR A 17 20.80 16.76 -2.35
N PRO A 18 19.64 16.10 -2.53
CA PRO A 18 18.38 16.80 -2.69
C PRO A 18 18.11 17.85 -1.59
N LEU A 19 18.56 17.62 -0.35
CA LEU A 19 18.38 18.57 0.74
C LEU A 19 19.32 19.77 0.61
N THR A 20 20.63 19.57 0.38
CA THR A 20 21.58 20.68 0.28
C THR A 20 21.27 21.56 -0.93
N ALA A 21 20.86 20.95 -2.04
CA ALA A 21 20.38 21.67 -3.22
C ALA A 21 19.11 22.48 -2.92
N ALA A 22 18.12 21.88 -2.24
CA ALA A 22 16.86 22.56 -1.90
C ALA A 22 17.06 23.75 -0.94
N VAL A 23 18.00 23.63 0.01
CA VAL A 23 18.35 24.72 0.94
C VAL A 23 19.11 25.84 0.23
N SER A 24 19.96 25.51 -0.75
CA SER A 24 20.77 26.49 -1.48
C SER A 24 20.00 27.19 -2.61
N ALA A 25 18.79 26.73 -2.95
CA ALA A 25 17.99 27.28 -4.03
C ALA A 25 17.46 28.69 -3.72
N HIS A 26 17.43 29.57 -4.73
CA HIS A 26 16.89 30.94 -4.63
C HIS A 26 15.41 31.00 -4.21
N HIS A 27 14.64 29.97 -4.52
CA HIS A 27 13.24 29.83 -4.13
C HIS A 27 13.07 28.56 -3.29
N GLN A 28 13.48 28.66 -2.02
CA GLN A 28 13.32 27.56 -1.06
C GLN A 28 11.85 27.13 -0.97
N ASN A 29 11.59 25.86 -1.24
CA ASN A 29 10.28 25.27 -1.03
C ASN A 29 10.26 24.62 0.36
N GLU A 30 9.66 25.32 1.32
CA GLU A 30 9.60 24.90 2.71
C GLU A 30 8.97 23.51 2.89
N ALA A 31 7.97 23.14 2.08
CA ALA A 31 7.34 21.84 2.14
C ALA A 31 8.28 20.71 1.69
N ILE A 32 9.10 20.96 0.65
CA ILE A 32 10.14 20.01 0.19
C ILE A 32 11.21 19.87 1.26
N ILE A 33 11.72 20.98 1.80
CA ILE A 33 12.75 20.97 2.85
C ILE A 33 12.24 20.20 4.08
N LYS A 34 11.03 20.51 4.57
CA LYS A 34 10.39 19.79 5.68
C LYS A 34 10.29 18.29 5.40
N SER A 35 9.88 17.91 4.20
CA SER A 35 9.73 16.50 3.80
C SER A 35 11.08 15.78 3.77
N LEU A 36 12.14 16.44 3.27
CA LEU A 36 13.50 15.88 3.22
C LEU A 36 14.09 15.72 4.62
N VAL A 37 13.95 16.74 5.49
CA VAL A 37 14.38 16.66 6.90
C VAL A 37 13.63 15.54 7.62
N ALA A 38 12.31 15.45 7.47
CA ALA A 38 11.50 14.38 8.05
C ALA A 38 11.98 12.99 7.58
N TYR A 39 12.32 12.83 6.30
CA TYR A 39 12.84 11.57 5.79
C TYR A 39 14.24 11.24 6.35
N THR A 40 15.15 12.20 6.45
CA THR A 40 16.48 11.99 7.07
C THR A 40 16.35 11.55 8.53
N VAL A 41 15.52 12.23 9.32
CA VAL A 41 15.26 11.85 10.73
C VAL A 41 14.60 10.48 10.83
N LYS A 42 13.68 10.17 9.91
CA LYS A 42 13.05 8.84 9.81
C LYS A 42 14.09 7.74 9.55
N LEU A 43 15.02 7.92 8.59
CA LEU A 43 16.10 6.95 8.34
C LEU A 43 16.99 6.74 9.57
N GLU A 44 17.36 7.83 10.25
CA GLU A 44 18.14 7.78 11.50
C GLU A 44 17.42 6.95 12.56
N SER A 45 16.10 7.10 12.68
CA SER A 45 15.28 6.38 13.65
C SER A 45 15.17 4.87 13.39
N TYR A 46 15.53 4.40 12.19
CA TYR A 46 15.63 2.98 11.84
C TYR A 46 17.04 2.43 11.91
N ASN A 47 18.05 3.30 12.07
CA ASN A 47 19.46 2.96 11.92
C ASN A 47 19.81 2.40 10.53
N ILE A 48 19.16 2.90 9.46
CA ILE A 48 19.33 2.44 8.08
C ILE A 48 20.08 3.49 7.25
N HIS A 49 21.07 3.06 6.45
CA HIS A 49 21.86 3.90 5.54
C HIS A 49 22.55 5.12 6.19
N ILE A 50 22.75 5.10 7.51
CA ILE A 50 23.30 6.22 8.28
C ILE A 50 24.79 6.48 8.03
N SER A 51 25.48 5.57 7.33
CA SER A 51 26.90 5.68 6.98
C SER A 51 27.16 6.19 5.56
N SER A 52 26.11 6.38 4.75
CA SER A 52 26.29 6.91 3.39
C SER A 52 26.77 8.36 3.43
N GLU A 53 27.61 8.75 2.47
CA GLU A 53 28.15 10.12 2.39
C GLU A 53 27.02 11.16 2.32
N GLY A 54 26.00 10.92 1.48
CA GLY A 54 24.86 11.82 1.40
C GLY A 54 24.04 11.90 2.68
N PHE A 55 23.92 10.82 3.46
CA PHE A 55 23.28 10.90 4.77
C PHE A 55 24.09 11.77 5.73
N ILE A 56 25.42 11.62 5.75
CA ILE A 56 26.31 12.43 6.59
C ILE A 56 26.19 13.91 6.20
N LYS A 57 26.16 14.23 4.90
CA LYS A 57 25.92 15.60 4.40
C LYS A 57 24.56 16.14 4.79
N ASN A 58 23.49 15.35 4.62
CA ASN A 58 22.14 15.72 5.04
C ASN A 58 22.09 16.07 6.53
N LYS A 59 22.71 15.23 7.37
CA LYS A 59 22.76 15.44 8.82
C LYS A 59 23.54 16.70 9.19
N ALA A 60 24.71 16.92 8.59
CA ALA A 60 25.49 18.13 8.81
C ALA A 60 24.71 19.40 8.42
N CYS A 61 24.08 19.40 7.24
CA CYS A 61 23.24 20.50 6.77
C CYS A 61 22.10 20.84 7.75
N ILE A 62 21.46 19.82 8.33
CA ILE A 62 20.41 20.01 9.34
C ILE A 62 20.96 20.59 10.64
N ASP A 63 22.06 20.03 11.13
CA ASP A 63 22.63 20.38 12.43
C ASP A 63 23.30 21.77 12.43
N GLU A 64 23.77 22.25 11.27
CA GLU A 64 24.36 23.59 11.10
C GLU A 64 23.30 24.70 10.97
N SER A 65 22.05 24.37 10.67
CA SER A 65 20.97 25.34 10.47
C SER A 65 20.00 25.34 11.66
N PRO A 66 19.82 26.48 12.37
CA PRO A 66 18.84 26.59 13.45
C PRO A 66 17.42 26.24 12.99
N THR A 67 17.01 26.72 11.82
CA THR A 67 15.67 26.44 11.26
C THR A 67 15.46 24.96 10.96
N LEU A 68 16.45 24.29 10.35
CA LEU A 68 16.33 22.85 10.06
C LEU A 68 16.39 22.02 11.35
N THR A 69 17.17 22.46 12.33
CA THR A 69 17.21 21.85 13.66
C THR A 69 15.85 21.92 14.36
N GLU A 70 15.12 23.04 14.28
CA GLU A 70 13.76 23.14 14.82
C GLU A 70 12.80 22.13 14.15
N ILE A 71 12.91 21.97 12.82
CA ILE A 71 12.13 20.98 12.07
C ILE A 71 12.49 19.57 12.54
N LYS A 72 13.79 19.26 12.69
CA LYS A 72 14.29 17.99 13.23
C LYS A 72 13.72 17.70 14.62
N GLN A 73 13.66 18.68 15.51
CA GLN A 73 13.09 18.48 16.85
C GLN A 73 11.60 18.12 16.80
N LYS A 74 10.81 18.79 15.95
CA LYS A 74 9.40 18.43 15.73
C LYS A 74 9.26 17.00 15.20
N CYS A 75 10.10 16.61 14.22
CA CYS A 75 10.13 15.24 13.71
C CYS A 75 10.43 14.21 14.81
N LEU A 76 11.43 14.48 15.65
CA LEU A 76 11.81 13.59 16.76
C LEU A 76 10.68 13.46 17.78
N GLN A 77 10.02 14.56 18.12
CA GLN A 77 8.86 14.55 19.02
C GLN A 77 7.74 13.67 18.46
N GLU A 78 7.32 13.88 17.21
CA GLU A 78 6.28 13.06 16.58
C GLU A 78 6.66 11.58 16.53
N ILE A 79 7.93 11.24 16.24
CA ILE A 79 8.40 9.85 16.27
C ILE A 79 8.27 9.24 17.67
N GLN A 80 8.65 9.96 18.73
CA GLN A 80 8.54 9.46 20.10
C GLN A 80 7.08 9.24 20.50
N GLU A 81 6.20 10.17 20.14
CA GLU A 81 4.76 10.01 20.34
C GLU A 81 4.22 8.79 19.59
N MET A 82 4.60 8.59 18.33
CA MET A 82 4.18 7.42 17.55
C MET A 82 4.71 6.09 18.10
N LYS A 83 5.92 6.08 18.69
CA LYS A 83 6.50 4.88 19.33
C LYS A 83 5.82 4.53 20.66
N SER A 84 5.37 5.55 21.40
CA SER A 84 4.64 5.36 22.66
C SER A 84 3.18 4.99 22.46
N PHE A 85 2.55 5.42 21.35
CA PHE A 85 1.17 5.06 21.02
C PHE A 85 1.07 3.60 20.57
N LYS A 86 0.48 2.74 21.40
CA LYS A 86 0.27 1.32 21.09
C LYS A 86 -1.05 1.11 20.33
N ILE A 87 -0.97 0.40 19.21
CA ILE A 87 -2.15 -0.06 18.46
C ILE A 87 -2.64 -1.38 19.07
N VAL A 88 -1.70 -2.29 19.37
CA VAL A 88 -1.89 -3.50 20.16
C VAL A 88 -0.72 -3.63 21.15
N SER A 89 -0.81 -4.54 22.12
CA SER A 89 0.12 -4.65 23.25
C SER A 89 1.61 -4.64 22.86
N ASN A 90 1.98 -5.20 21.71
CA ASN A 90 3.35 -5.31 21.23
C ASN A 90 3.70 -4.42 20.01
N LEU A 91 2.76 -3.68 19.42
CA LEU A 91 3.01 -2.86 18.22
C LEU A 91 2.59 -1.41 18.41
N SER A 92 3.50 -0.51 18.08
CA SER A 92 3.29 0.93 18.08
C SER A 92 2.75 1.46 16.74
N PHE A 93 2.19 2.67 16.75
CA PHE A 93 1.80 3.38 15.55
C PHE A 93 2.97 3.54 14.57
N PHE A 94 4.15 3.82 15.12
CA PHE A 94 5.37 3.97 14.34
C PHE A 94 5.72 2.68 13.56
N GLU A 95 5.67 1.52 14.21
CA GLU A 95 6.01 0.24 13.57
C GLU A 95 5.03 -0.14 12.47
N VAL A 96 3.73 0.12 12.68
CA VAL A 96 2.69 -0.22 11.71
C VAL A 96 2.70 0.76 10.52
N PHE A 97 2.57 2.07 10.76
CA PHE A 97 2.26 3.04 9.71
C PHE A 97 3.46 3.81 9.16
N ILE A 98 4.55 3.92 9.92
CA ILE A 98 5.74 4.67 9.50
C ILE A 98 6.82 3.75 8.98
N GLN A 99 7.13 2.69 9.74
CA GLN A 99 8.12 1.70 9.32
C GLN A 99 7.58 0.78 8.22
N ASN A 100 6.28 0.49 8.22
CA ASN A 100 5.54 -0.18 7.13
C ASN A 100 6.34 -1.31 6.47
N ARG A 101 6.79 -2.30 7.26
CA ARG A 101 7.61 -3.41 6.75
C ARG A 101 6.81 -4.47 5.98
N ASN A 102 5.49 -4.46 6.12
CA ASN A 102 4.62 -5.53 5.64
C ASN A 102 3.22 -4.96 5.35
N ILE A 103 2.80 -5.03 4.09
CA ILE A 103 1.48 -4.54 3.64
C ILE A 103 0.31 -5.26 4.31
N ASN A 104 0.47 -6.55 4.69
CA ASN A 104 -0.56 -7.28 5.42
C ASN A 104 -0.72 -6.74 6.85
N MET A 105 0.37 -6.24 7.46
CA MET A 105 0.29 -5.56 8.75
C MET A 105 -0.53 -4.27 8.63
N LEU A 106 -0.33 -3.48 7.56
CA LEU A 106 -1.20 -2.34 7.29
C LEU A 106 -2.65 -2.77 7.11
N ALA A 107 -2.92 -3.80 6.31
CA ALA A 107 -4.27 -4.28 6.03
C ALA A 107 -5.06 -4.62 7.29
N ARG A 108 -4.41 -5.34 8.22
CA ARG A 108 -5.02 -5.73 9.51
C ARG A 108 -5.40 -4.54 10.37
N TYR A 109 -4.62 -3.45 10.32
CA TYR A 109 -4.78 -2.33 11.24
C TYR A 109 -5.37 -1.07 10.62
N ALA A 110 -5.41 -0.89 9.29
CA ALA A 110 -5.82 0.36 8.64
C ALA A 110 -7.26 0.79 8.96
N ASN A 111 -8.12 -0.15 9.35
CA ASN A 111 -9.50 0.11 9.78
C ASN A 111 -9.65 0.24 11.31
N ASN A 112 -8.55 0.25 12.07
CA ASN A 112 -8.60 0.37 13.53
C ASN A 112 -9.19 1.74 13.93
N PRO A 113 -10.27 1.80 14.72
CA PRO A 113 -10.91 3.05 15.12
C PRO A 113 -9.97 4.03 15.85
N ASN A 114 -8.92 3.53 16.50
CA ASN A 114 -7.94 4.38 17.18
C ASN A 114 -7.09 5.20 16.21
N ILE A 115 -7.01 4.84 14.93
CA ILE A 115 -6.29 5.62 13.91
C ILE A 115 -6.97 6.98 13.68
N VAL A 116 -8.29 7.04 13.76
CA VAL A 116 -9.03 8.30 13.63
C VAL A 116 -8.58 9.32 14.68
N LYS A 117 -8.22 8.85 15.89
CA LYS A 117 -7.69 9.70 16.97
C LYS A 117 -6.28 10.23 16.69
N CYS A 118 -5.56 9.61 15.76
CA CYS A 118 -4.22 10.02 15.34
C CYS A 118 -4.25 10.96 14.13
N LYS A 119 -5.43 11.16 13.51
CA LYS A 119 -5.60 12.07 12.37
C LYS A 119 -5.17 13.48 12.79
N ASN A 120 -4.27 14.08 12.02
CA ASN A 120 -3.66 15.40 12.25
C ASN A 120 -2.72 15.54 13.46
N ARG A 121 -2.44 14.46 14.21
CA ARG A 121 -1.52 14.52 15.36
C ARG A 121 -0.05 14.59 14.95
N PHE A 122 0.27 14.00 13.81
CA PHE A 122 1.64 13.86 13.30
C PHE A 122 1.74 14.61 11.97
N LEU A 123 1.94 15.92 12.03
CA LEU A 123 1.89 16.80 10.87
C LEU A 123 3.11 16.59 9.96
N MET A 124 4.29 16.37 10.55
CA MET A 124 5.54 16.13 9.79
C MET A 124 5.46 14.86 8.95
N TYR A 125 4.69 13.86 9.40
CA TYR A 125 4.53 12.58 8.73
C TYR A 125 3.13 12.36 8.14
N SER A 126 2.29 13.39 8.11
CA SER A 126 0.88 13.31 7.68
C SER A 126 0.70 12.59 6.33
N SER A 127 1.40 13.03 5.29
CA SER A 127 1.32 12.44 3.95
C SER A 127 1.77 10.98 3.90
N CYS A 128 2.82 10.62 4.65
CA CYS A 128 3.30 9.25 4.75
C CYS A 128 2.27 8.35 5.46
N ILE A 129 1.67 8.86 6.53
CA ILE A 129 0.66 8.14 7.32
C ILE A 129 -0.60 7.92 6.48
N GLU A 130 -1.11 8.96 5.82
CA GLU A 130 -2.28 8.88 4.95
C GLU A 130 -2.08 7.85 3.84
N LYS A 131 -0.91 7.86 3.18
CA LYS A 131 -0.56 6.87 2.17
C LYS A 131 -0.57 5.44 2.74
N SER A 132 0.09 5.21 3.88
CA SER A 132 0.13 3.88 4.52
C SER A 132 -1.28 3.40 4.93
N ILE A 133 -2.15 4.29 5.39
CA ILE A 133 -3.53 3.95 5.73
C ILE A 133 -4.31 3.55 4.47
N GLU A 134 -4.22 4.32 3.39
CA GLU A 134 -4.92 4.01 2.15
C GLU A 134 -4.39 2.72 1.49
N GLU A 135 -3.08 2.50 1.50
CA GLU A 135 -2.46 1.24 1.05
C GLU A 135 -2.98 0.05 1.87
N GLY A 136 -3.08 0.18 3.20
CA GLY A 136 -3.63 -0.85 4.06
C GLY A 136 -5.10 -1.13 3.78
N LYS A 137 -5.95 -0.11 3.65
CA LYS A 137 -7.36 -0.29 3.31
C LYS A 137 -7.54 -0.97 1.95
N SER A 138 -6.78 -0.54 0.95
CA SER A 138 -6.80 -1.13 -0.39
C SER A 138 -6.44 -2.61 -0.32
N ARG A 139 -5.34 -2.96 0.38
CA ARG A 139 -4.93 -4.36 0.59
C ARG A 139 -5.99 -5.18 1.33
N ALA A 140 -6.60 -4.62 2.38
CA ALA A 140 -7.65 -5.30 3.14
C ALA A 140 -8.87 -5.62 2.25
N LYS A 141 -9.25 -4.70 1.36
CA LYS A 141 -10.33 -4.91 0.39
C LYS A 141 -10.01 -6.04 -0.60
N LEU A 142 -8.78 -6.08 -1.11
CA LEU A 142 -8.34 -7.15 -2.02
C LEU A 142 -8.35 -8.52 -1.33
N LEU A 143 -7.87 -8.59 -0.09
CA LEU A 143 -7.89 -9.84 0.69
C LEU A 143 -9.33 -10.32 0.95
N GLN A 144 -10.22 -9.40 1.31
CA GLN A 144 -11.64 -9.71 1.52
C GLN A 144 -12.30 -10.25 0.25
N GLY A 145 -12.16 -9.54 -0.88
CA GLY A 145 -12.76 -9.96 -2.14
C GLY A 145 -12.20 -11.30 -2.65
N ALA A 146 -10.90 -11.54 -2.46
CA ALA A 146 -10.29 -12.83 -2.80
C ALA A 146 -10.81 -13.96 -1.92
N ALA A 147 -11.02 -13.72 -0.62
CA ALA A 147 -11.60 -14.71 0.28
C ALA A 147 -13.04 -15.08 -0.13
N GLU A 148 -13.86 -14.08 -0.44
CA GLU A 148 -15.24 -14.27 -0.92
C GLU A 148 -15.28 -15.05 -2.24
N SER A 149 -14.43 -14.68 -3.21
CA SER A 149 -14.35 -15.38 -4.50
C SER A 149 -13.90 -16.83 -4.34
N MET A 150 -12.95 -17.09 -3.44
CA MET A 150 -12.52 -18.46 -3.13
C MET A 150 -13.64 -19.26 -2.47
N ASP A 151 -14.36 -18.69 -1.52
CA ASP A 151 -15.52 -19.35 -0.91
C ASP A 151 -16.56 -19.73 -1.97
N GLU A 152 -16.90 -18.82 -2.88
CA GLU A 152 -17.83 -19.08 -4.00
C GLU A 152 -17.36 -20.20 -4.95
N ILE A 153 -16.07 -20.19 -5.33
CA ILE A 153 -15.49 -21.22 -6.21
C ILE A 153 -15.61 -22.62 -5.57
N PHE A 154 -15.31 -22.74 -4.28
CA PHE A 154 -15.34 -24.04 -3.59
C PHE A 154 -16.75 -24.47 -3.16
N GLU A 155 -17.71 -23.55 -3.03
CA GLU A 155 -19.13 -23.88 -2.86
C GLU A 155 -19.75 -24.38 -4.17
N SER A 156 -19.43 -23.74 -5.31
CA SER A 156 -20.00 -24.07 -6.62
C SER A 156 -19.53 -25.43 -7.18
N ASN A 157 -18.39 -25.94 -6.72
CA ASN A 157 -17.77 -27.18 -7.22
C ASN A 157 -18.06 -28.43 -6.36
N GLN A 158 -19.00 -28.37 -5.42
CA GLN A 158 -19.36 -29.54 -4.60
C GLN A 158 -20.29 -30.50 -5.36
N ASP A 159 -19.71 -31.49 -6.05
CA ASP A 159 -20.45 -32.63 -6.56
C ASP A 159 -20.92 -33.53 -5.41
N ALA A 160 -22.23 -33.82 -5.34
CA ALA A 160 -22.87 -34.66 -4.32
C ALA A 160 -22.29 -36.10 -4.21
N PHE A 161 -21.45 -36.50 -5.16
CA PHE A 161 -20.83 -37.83 -5.25
C PHE A 161 -19.33 -37.83 -4.88
N GLN A 162 -18.68 -36.68 -4.69
CA GLN A 162 -17.27 -36.62 -4.27
C GLN A 162 -17.16 -36.79 -2.75
N LYS A 163 -16.98 -38.04 -2.35
CA LYS A 163 -16.73 -38.44 -0.98
C LYS A 163 -15.22 -38.34 -0.68
N SER A 164 -14.62 -37.16 -0.67
CA SER A 164 -13.30 -37.02 -0.02
C SER A 164 -12.93 -35.61 0.48
N GLN A 165 -12.35 -35.66 1.69
CA GLN A 165 -11.13 -34.96 2.11
C GLN A 165 -11.12 -33.43 2.10
N THR A 166 -11.17 -32.84 3.30
CA THR A 166 -10.63 -31.51 3.67
C THR A 166 -10.57 -30.50 2.52
N SER A 167 -11.63 -29.70 2.36
CA SER A 167 -11.70 -28.61 1.37
C SER A 167 -11.37 -27.25 2.00
N TRP A 168 -11.25 -26.23 1.15
CA TRP A 168 -11.10 -24.82 1.54
C TRP A 168 -12.11 -24.39 2.62
N SER A 169 -13.38 -24.80 2.50
CA SER A 169 -14.44 -24.47 3.45
C SER A 169 -14.27 -25.11 4.83
N HIS A 170 -13.38 -26.08 4.99
CA HIS A 170 -13.05 -26.67 6.29
C HIS A 170 -11.94 -25.92 7.04
N LEU A 171 -11.25 -24.99 6.38
CA LEU A 171 -10.24 -24.15 7.04
C LEU A 171 -10.93 -23.06 7.86
N PRO A 172 -10.45 -22.74 9.07
CA PRO A 172 -10.88 -21.54 9.78
C PRO A 172 -10.64 -20.27 8.94
N PRO A 173 -11.50 -19.24 9.05
CA PRO A 173 -11.35 -18.00 8.31
C PRO A 173 -9.95 -17.37 8.44
N GLU A 174 -9.34 -17.46 9.63
CA GLU A 174 -8.01 -16.91 9.90
C GLU A 174 -6.95 -17.60 9.05
N VAL A 175 -7.04 -18.92 8.87
CA VAL A 175 -6.10 -19.71 8.06
C VAL A 175 -6.28 -19.39 6.58
N ARG A 176 -7.51 -19.19 6.12
CA ARG A 176 -7.81 -18.76 4.75
C ARG A 176 -7.16 -17.41 4.43
N PHE A 177 -7.33 -16.43 5.32
CA PHE A 177 -6.68 -15.13 5.18
C PHE A 177 -5.15 -15.23 5.22
N MET A 178 -4.57 -16.04 6.12
CA MET A 178 -3.13 -16.26 6.16
C MET A 178 -2.58 -16.85 4.85
N ILE A 179 -3.34 -17.72 4.17
CA ILE A 179 -2.96 -18.24 2.86
C ILE A 179 -2.96 -17.10 1.83
N LEU A 180 -4.06 -16.34 1.73
CA LEU A 180 -4.21 -15.24 0.78
C LEU A 180 -3.20 -14.10 1.01
N GLU A 181 -2.78 -13.88 2.25
CA GLU A 181 -1.75 -12.89 2.61
C GLU A 181 -0.40 -13.16 1.93
N ASN A 182 -0.13 -14.38 1.43
CA ASN A 182 1.09 -14.71 0.68
C ASN A 182 1.06 -14.24 -0.78
N LEU A 183 -0.09 -13.83 -1.30
CA LEU A 183 -0.25 -13.37 -2.68
C LEU A 183 -0.02 -11.87 -2.74
N ASP A 184 0.59 -11.37 -3.82
CA ASP A 184 0.70 -9.93 -4.03
C ASP A 184 -0.68 -9.33 -4.44
N ASN A 185 -0.72 -8.01 -4.62
CA ASN A 185 -1.98 -7.34 -4.97
C ASN A 185 -2.48 -7.74 -6.36
N ASP A 186 -1.58 -8.07 -7.29
CA ASP A 186 -1.95 -8.41 -8.66
C ASP A 186 -2.59 -9.80 -8.68
N ASP A 187 -2.02 -10.77 -7.96
CA ASP A 187 -2.55 -12.11 -7.84
C ASP A 187 -3.87 -12.14 -7.06
N LEU A 188 -4.01 -11.37 -5.98
CA LEU A 188 -5.31 -11.21 -5.31
C LEU A 188 -6.38 -10.61 -6.22
N THR A 189 -5.99 -9.71 -7.13
CA THR A 189 -6.92 -9.11 -8.09
C THR A 189 -7.39 -10.14 -9.11
N LYS A 190 -6.53 -11.06 -9.56
CA LYS A 190 -6.88 -12.12 -10.52
C LYS A 190 -7.83 -13.18 -9.95
N ILE A 191 -7.77 -13.42 -8.64
CA ILE A 191 -8.68 -14.36 -7.96
C ILE A 191 -10.11 -13.81 -7.89
N GLN A 192 -10.23 -12.48 -7.83
CA GLN A 192 -11.53 -11.83 -7.74
C GLN A 192 -12.26 -11.95 -9.07
N ARG A 193 -13.53 -12.38 -9.01
CA ARG A 193 -14.42 -12.35 -10.17
C ARG A 193 -14.52 -10.91 -10.66
N THR A 194 -14.06 -10.66 -11.88
CA THR A 194 -14.35 -9.42 -12.58
C THR A 194 -15.56 -9.70 -13.45
N ASP A 195 -16.70 -9.12 -13.10
CA ASP A 195 -17.97 -9.20 -13.86
C ASP A 195 -17.84 -8.73 -15.34
N VAL A 196 -16.65 -8.30 -15.75
CA VAL A 196 -16.34 -7.75 -17.08
C VAL A 196 -15.98 -8.86 -18.10
N ALA A 197 -15.55 -10.05 -17.66
CA ALA A 197 -15.12 -11.10 -18.59
C ALA A 197 -16.28 -11.94 -19.16
N GLU A 198 -17.38 -12.12 -18.42
CA GLU A 198 -18.48 -12.99 -18.86
C GLU A 198 -19.49 -12.32 -19.80
N ALA A 199 -19.47 -10.98 -19.90
CA ALA A 199 -20.32 -10.25 -20.84
C ALA A 199 -19.76 -10.19 -22.28
N GLY A 200 -18.47 -10.56 -22.48
CA GLY A 200 -17.79 -10.46 -23.77
C GLY A 200 -17.94 -11.68 -24.69
N GLU A 201 -18.16 -12.88 -24.13
CA GLU A 201 -18.16 -14.12 -24.92
C GLU A 201 -19.58 -14.65 -25.20
N ALA A 202 -20.58 -14.37 -24.35
CA ALA A 202 -21.95 -14.85 -24.56
C ALA A 202 -22.76 -14.03 -25.59
N GLY A 203 -22.30 -12.83 -25.97
CA GLY A 203 -23.01 -11.93 -26.89
C GLY A 203 -22.67 -12.08 -28.37
N ALA A 204 -21.62 -12.84 -28.72
CA ALA A 204 -21.10 -12.90 -30.09
C ALA A 204 -21.60 -14.11 -30.91
N GLU A 205 -22.19 -15.13 -30.29
CA GLU A 205 -22.53 -16.39 -30.99
C GLU A 205 -23.99 -16.52 -31.45
N VAL A 206 -24.88 -15.53 -31.22
CA VAL A 206 -26.32 -15.68 -31.54
C VAL A 206 -26.78 -14.94 -32.81
N GLU A 207 -25.95 -14.11 -33.46
CA GLU A 207 -26.38 -13.30 -34.62
C GLU A 207 -25.86 -13.77 -36.00
N ALA A 208 -25.39 -15.01 -36.16
CA ALA A 208 -24.84 -15.48 -37.44
C ALA A 208 -25.72 -16.43 -38.28
N GLU A 209 -26.82 -17.00 -37.76
CA GLU A 209 -27.59 -18.00 -38.52
C GLU A 209 -29.11 -17.78 -38.46
N VAL A 210 -29.65 -16.78 -39.17
CA VAL A 210 -30.92 -16.93 -39.93
C VAL A 210 -30.95 -15.90 -41.08
N LYS A 211 -30.31 -16.20 -42.20
CA LYS A 211 -30.69 -15.60 -43.50
C LYS A 211 -30.66 -16.66 -44.60
N GLY A 212 -31.83 -17.14 -44.98
CA GLY A 212 -32.04 -17.74 -46.30
C GLY A 212 -33.04 -18.88 -46.33
N ALA A 213 -34.34 -18.57 -46.42
CA ALA A 213 -35.32 -19.42 -47.14
C ALA A 213 -36.68 -18.72 -47.26
N TYR A 214 -36.95 -18.08 -48.41
CA TYR A 214 -38.27 -17.83 -49.00
C TYR A 214 -38.00 -17.57 -50.49
N ALA A 215 -38.71 -18.08 -51.49
CA ALA A 215 -39.73 -19.13 -51.63
C ALA A 215 -39.77 -19.46 -53.13
N ILE A 216 -39.90 -20.73 -53.51
CA ILE A 216 -40.32 -21.13 -54.86
C ILE A 216 -41.81 -21.45 -54.75
N TYR A 217 -42.63 -20.72 -55.50
CA TYR A 217 -44.01 -21.12 -55.78
C TYR A 217 -44.08 -21.50 -57.26
N ASP A 218 -44.33 -22.79 -57.51
CA ASP A 218 -44.96 -23.27 -58.74
C ASP A 218 -46.48 -23.41 -58.48
N GLY A 219 -47.31 -23.04 -59.46
CA GLY A 219 -48.74 -23.34 -59.45
C GLY A 219 -49.58 -22.55 -60.46
N GLU A 220 -49.72 -23.14 -61.66
CA GLU A 220 -50.76 -22.99 -62.71
C GLU A 220 -50.93 -21.65 -63.47
#